data_AF-A0A2T2TBU0-F1
#
_entry.id   AF-A0A2T2TBU0-F1
#
_cell.length_a   1.000
_cell.length_b   1.000
_cell.length_c   1.000
_cell.angle_alpha   90.00
_cell.angle_beta   90.00
_cell.angle_gamma   90.00
#
_symmetry.space_group_name_H-M   'P 1'
#
loop_
_entity.id
_entity.type
_entity.pdbx_description
1 polymer ?
#
loop_
_entity_poly.entity_id
_entity_poly.type
_entity_poly.pdbx_seq_one_letter_code
_entity_poly.pdbx_strand_id
1 'polypeptide(L)'
;MPSPSKEDWKDRIEPYLSSSLDAVSEEVTQSEPVQTWLRKASTDAAENLGRGRGMQAEMQGYARMMNDLEETLPELMDAVAELTADCGRIDLEWHSLRPTLSQLYVDFDRDIEINLFVRLSECTTEAAQECLGTIMQALPEGAPYPNRPNTVTGLVARDGQSVGVRVKEYLQEDHGHRRSVTLLPAGTKPLEKVSNREATRQLLVQLCPNTSSC
;
A
#
# COMPACT_ATOMS: atom_id res chain seq x y z
N MET A 1 -14.06 -5.33 -25.27
CA MET A 1 -13.84 -6.49 -24.37
C MET A 1 -14.71 -6.28 -23.13
N PRO A 2 -15.20 -7.35 -22.48
CA PRO A 2 -15.90 -7.19 -21.20
C PRO A 2 -14.96 -6.56 -20.16
N SER A 3 -15.50 -5.72 -19.27
CA SER A 3 -14.75 -5.21 -18.12
C SER A 3 -14.28 -6.38 -17.25
N PRO A 4 -13.06 -6.35 -16.68
CA PRO A 4 -12.59 -7.42 -15.80
C PRO A 4 -13.50 -7.53 -14.57
N SER A 5 -13.70 -8.76 -14.11
CA SER A 5 -14.39 -9.04 -12.85
C SER A 5 -13.50 -8.71 -11.64
N LYS A 6 -14.09 -8.65 -10.44
CA LYS A 6 -13.33 -8.54 -9.20
C LYS A 6 -12.25 -9.62 -9.04
N GLU A 7 -12.55 -10.86 -9.38
CA GLU A 7 -11.56 -11.95 -9.28
C GLU A 7 -10.41 -11.78 -10.28
N ASP A 8 -10.67 -11.30 -11.51
CA ASP A 8 -9.61 -10.99 -12.47
C ASP A 8 -8.67 -9.89 -11.94
N TRP A 9 -9.21 -8.91 -11.21
CA TRP A 9 -8.41 -7.88 -10.54
C TRP A 9 -7.63 -8.45 -9.36
N LYS A 10 -8.23 -9.33 -8.56
CA LYS A 10 -7.55 -9.98 -7.44
C LYS A 10 -6.36 -10.80 -7.90
N ASP A 11 -6.55 -11.64 -8.91
CA ASP A 11 -5.50 -12.46 -9.51
C ASP A 11 -4.33 -11.61 -10.04
N ARG A 12 -4.62 -10.40 -10.53
CA ARG A 12 -3.60 -9.46 -11.00
C ARG A 12 -2.82 -8.80 -9.85
N ILE A 13 -3.49 -8.44 -8.77
CA ILE A 13 -2.93 -7.59 -7.69
C ILE A 13 -2.27 -8.40 -6.59
N GLU A 14 -2.91 -9.49 -6.16
CA GLU A 14 -2.51 -10.29 -5.01
C GLU A 14 -1.04 -10.75 -5.02
N PRO A 15 -0.45 -11.18 -6.16
CA PRO A 15 0.94 -11.64 -6.19
C PRO A 15 1.97 -10.57 -5.77
N TYR A 16 1.62 -9.29 -5.90
CA TYR A 16 2.57 -8.19 -5.69
C TYR A 16 2.38 -7.49 -4.34
N LEU A 17 1.21 -7.61 -3.70
CA LEU A 17 0.93 -6.90 -2.44
C LEU A 17 2.00 -7.14 -1.37
N SER A 18 2.44 -8.38 -1.21
CA SER A 18 3.41 -8.78 -0.20
C SER A 18 4.87 -8.55 -0.58
N SER A 19 5.14 -7.96 -1.75
CA SER A 19 6.49 -7.70 -2.24
C SER A 19 6.73 -6.24 -2.61
N SER A 20 5.83 -5.61 -3.36
CA SER A 20 5.97 -4.23 -3.83
C SER A 20 4.63 -3.61 -4.23
N LEU A 21 4.23 -2.54 -3.53
CA LEU A 21 3.08 -1.71 -3.92
C LEU A 21 3.35 -0.89 -5.17
N ASP A 22 4.61 -0.60 -5.50
CA ASP A 22 4.97 0.00 -6.78
C ASP A 22 4.64 -0.95 -7.94
N ALA A 23 4.89 -2.25 -7.77
CA ALA A 23 4.51 -3.25 -8.78
C ALA A 23 2.99 -3.40 -8.89
N VAL A 24 2.24 -3.28 -7.77
CA VAL A 24 0.77 -3.21 -7.81
C VAL A 24 0.30 -1.98 -8.60
N SER A 25 0.86 -0.81 -8.31
CA SER A 25 0.57 0.45 -9.01
C SER A 25 0.82 0.31 -10.51
N GLU A 26 1.96 -0.28 -10.89
CA GLU A 26 2.33 -0.53 -12.28
C GLU A 26 1.33 -1.48 -12.98
N GLU A 27 1.05 -2.65 -12.40
CA GLU A 27 0.17 -3.66 -12.98
C GLU A 27 -1.28 -3.17 -13.14
N VAL A 28 -1.79 -2.44 -12.15
CA VAL A 28 -3.12 -1.82 -12.22
C VAL A 28 -3.12 -0.73 -13.29
N THR A 29 -2.15 0.19 -13.24
CA THR A 29 -2.07 1.32 -14.16
C THR A 29 -1.91 0.89 -15.60
N GLN A 30 -1.07 -0.11 -15.89
CA GLN A 30 -0.79 -0.59 -17.25
C GLN A 30 -1.90 -1.45 -17.86
N SER A 31 -2.89 -1.86 -17.07
CA SER A 31 -4.02 -2.64 -17.58
C SER A 31 -4.81 -1.86 -18.65
N GLU A 32 -5.29 -2.56 -19.68
CA GLU A 32 -6.04 -1.94 -20.78
C GLU A 32 -7.29 -1.15 -20.31
N PRO A 33 -8.10 -1.63 -19.35
CA PRO A 33 -9.25 -0.88 -18.84
C PRO A 33 -8.84 0.45 -18.20
N VAL A 34 -7.80 0.45 -17.35
CA VAL A 34 -7.31 1.66 -16.68
C VAL A 34 -6.68 2.62 -17.68
N GLN A 35 -5.85 2.14 -18.61
CA GLN A 35 -5.27 2.98 -19.67
C GLN A 35 -6.33 3.61 -20.58
N THR A 36 -7.43 2.89 -20.85
CA THR A 36 -8.54 3.42 -21.63
C THR A 36 -9.31 4.49 -20.86
N TRP A 37 -9.58 4.24 -19.58
CA TRP A 37 -10.18 5.20 -18.67
C TRP A 37 -9.31 6.47 -18.52
N LEU A 38 -8.02 6.33 -18.17
CA LEU A 38 -7.07 7.44 -18.00
C LEU A 38 -7.02 8.35 -19.24
N ARG A 39 -6.97 7.77 -20.45
CA ARG A 39 -6.97 8.54 -21.71
C ARG A 39 -8.24 9.36 -21.89
N LYS A 40 -9.41 8.78 -21.63
CA LYS A 40 -10.70 9.46 -21.72
C LYS A 40 -10.83 10.54 -20.64
N ALA A 41 -10.67 10.16 -19.38
CA ALA A 41 -10.81 11.05 -18.23
C ALA A 41 -9.82 12.22 -18.27
N SER A 42 -8.58 12.01 -18.72
CA SER A 42 -7.60 13.09 -18.87
C SER A 42 -7.96 14.08 -19.98
N THR A 43 -8.55 13.60 -21.09
CA THR A 43 -9.03 14.47 -22.18
C THR A 43 -10.16 15.35 -21.66
N ASP A 44 -11.14 14.75 -20.99
CA ASP A 44 -12.28 15.46 -20.41
C ASP A 44 -11.85 16.46 -19.33
N ALA A 45 -10.87 16.09 -18.50
CA ALA A 45 -10.33 16.97 -17.47
C ALA A 45 -9.57 18.16 -18.08
N ALA A 46 -8.75 17.96 -19.10
CA ALA A 46 -8.01 19.02 -19.78
C ALA A 46 -8.93 20.06 -20.46
N GLU A 47 -10.00 19.62 -21.12
CA GLU A 47 -11.00 20.51 -21.73
C GLU A 47 -11.70 21.40 -20.69
N ASN A 48 -11.97 20.84 -19.50
CA ASN A 48 -12.62 21.55 -18.41
C ASN A 48 -11.65 22.48 -17.65
N LEU A 49 -10.39 22.08 -17.46
CA LEU A 49 -9.34 22.94 -16.90
C LEU A 49 -9.06 24.16 -17.78
N GLY A 50 -9.21 24.06 -19.11
CA GLY A 50 -9.10 25.21 -20.01
C GLY A 50 -10.06 26.37 -19.67
N ARG A 51 -11.11 26.12 -18.88
CA ARG A 51 -12.15 27.09 -18.49
C ARG A 51 -11.99 27.63 -17.06
N GLY A 52 -11.18 27.00 -16.20
CA GLY A 52 -10.96 27.41 -14.81
C GLY A 52 -9.47 27.36 -14.44
N ARG A 53 -8.94 28.41 -13.79
CA ARG A 53 -7.51 28.47 -13.44
C ARG A 53 -7.27 28.29 -11.94
N GLY A 54 -6.19 27.61 -11.61
CA GLY A 54 -5.65 27.49 -10.24
C GLY A 54 -6.09 26.24 -9.49
N MET A 55 -5.63 26.12 -8.25
CA MET A 55 -5.74 24.94 -7.37
C MET A 55 -7.17 24.40 -7.21
N GLN A 56 -8.19 25.27 -7.23
CA GLN A 56 -9.59 24.83 -7.14
C GLN A 56 -10.05 24.04 -8.37
N ALA A 57 -9.57 24.40 -9.56
CA ALA A 57 -9.90 23.69 -10.79
C ALA A 57 -9.24 22.31 -10.82
N GLU A 58 -8.01 22.19 -10.30
CA GLU A 58 -7.31 20.91 -10.15
C GLU A 58 -8.02 19.99 -9.16
N MET A 59 -8.42 20.48 -7.98
CA MET A 59 -9.18 19.66 -7.02
C MET A 59 -10.52 19.17 -7.61
N GLN A 60 -11.22 20.02 -8.36
CA GLN A 60 -12.47 19.62 -9.02
C GLN A 60 -12.22 18.61 -10.16
N GLY A 61 -11.13 18.76 -10.92
CA GLY A 61 -10.73 17.82 -11.96
C GLY A 61 -10.43 16.45 -11.36
N TYR A 62 -9.59 16.41 -10.33
CA TYR A 62 -9.26 15.19 -9.60
C TYR A 62 -10.53 14.51 -9.04
N ALA A 63 -11.40 15.25 -8.35
CA ALA A 63 -12.64 14.67 -7.78
C ALA A 63 -13.55 14.07 -8.86
N ARG A 64 -13.64 14.69 -10.03
CA ARG A 64 -14.40 14.13 -11.17
C ARG A 64 -13.76 12.86 -11.70
N MET A 65 -12.43 12.81 -11.80
CA MET A 65 -11.72 11.61 -12.23
C MET A 65 -11.96 10.46 -11.25
N MET A 66 -11.85 10.70 -9.95
CA MET A 66 -12.12 9.67 -8.94
C MET A 66 -13.57 9.17 -8.99
N ASN A 67 -14.55 10.05 -9.16
CA ASN A 67 -15.95 9.63 -9.32
C ASN A 67 -16.17 8.80 -10.60
N ASP A 68 -15.59 9.19 -11.74
CA ASP A 68 -15.68 8.43 -12.99
C ASP A 68 -14.94 7.08 -12.91
N LEU A 69 -13.85 7.02 -12.14
CA LEU A 69 -13.14 5.77 -11.82
C LEU A 69 -14.04 4.82 -11.04
N GLU A 70 -14.67 5.29 -9.97
CA GLU A 70 -15.62 4.52 -9.15
C GLU A 70 -16.78 3.97 -10.00
N GLU A 71 -17.32 4.77 -10.92
CA GLU A 71 -18.40 4.35 -11.82
C GLU A 71 -17.95 3.35 -12.89
N THR A 72 -16.72 3.51 -13.41
CA THR A 72 -16.23 2.72 -14.56
C THR A 72 -15.57 1.41 -14.13
N LEU A 73 -14.85 1.42 -13.01
CA LEU A 73 -14.05 0.28 -12.51
C LEU A 73 -14.40 -0.06 -11.04
N PRO A 74 -15.68 -0.26 -10.67
CA PRO A 74 -16.06 -0.57 -9.29
C PRO A 74 -15.43 -1.89 -8.80
N GLU A 75 -15.34 -2.88 -9.69
CA GLU A 75 -14.76 -4.21 -9.39
C GLU A 75 -13.28 -4.12 -8.99
N LEU A 76 -12.53 -3.14 -9.49
CA LEU A 76 -11.14 -2.88 -9.09
C LEU A 76 -11.09 -2.36 -7.65
N MET A 77 -11.99 -1.45 -7.30
CA MET A 77 -12.03 -0.87 -5.95
C MET A 77 -12.45 -1.92 -4.92
N ASP A 78 -13.45 -2.73 -5.24
CA ASP A 78 -13.88 -3.85 -4.40
C ASP A 78 -12.76 -4.90 -4.23
N ALA A 79 -12.02 -5.21 -5.30
CA ALA A 79 -10.87 -6.11 -5.23
C ALA A 79 -9.79 -5.60 -4.27
N VAL A 80 -9.44 -4.31 -4.37
CA VAL A 80 -8.45 -3.70 -3.47
C VAL A 80 -8.94 -3.66 -2.04
N ALA A 81 -10.18 -3.27 -1.79
CA ALA A 81 -10.76 -3.27 -0.45
C ALA A 81 -10.70 -4.67 0.17
N GLU A 82 -11.15 -5.70 -0.56
CA GLU A 82 -11.16 -7.08 -0.06
C GLU A 82 -9.74 -7.62 0.19
N LEU A 83 -8.80 -7.43 -0.75
CA LEU A 83 -7.41 -7.88 -0.62
C LEU A 83 -6.68 -7.19 0.54
N THR A 84 -6.99 -5.91 0.77
CA THR A 84 -6.35 -5.10 1.80
C THR A 84 -7.08 -5.10 3.14
N ALA A 85 -8.08 -5.99 3.31
CA ALA A 85 -8.91 -6.08 4.51
C ALA A 85 -9.50 -4.72 4.92
N ASP A 86 -10.05 -4.01 3.93
CA ASP A 86 -10.69 -2.69 4.02
C ASP A 86 -9.76 -1.55 4.49
N CYS A 87 -8.45 -1.79 4.51
CA CYS A 87 -7.47 -0.77 4.92
C CYS A 87 -6.93 0.07 3.75
N GLY A 88 -7.03 -0.43 2.52
CA GLY A 88 -6.54 0.21 1.32
C GLY A 88 -7.67 0.65 0.39
N ARG A 89 -7.45 1.77 -0.31
CA ARG A 89 -8.31 2.26 -1.38
C ARG A 89 -7.46 2.59 -2.60
N ILE A 90 -8.05 2.50 -3.79
CA ILE A 90 -7.41 3.05 -4.99
C ILE A 90 -7.46 4.57 -4.92
N ASP A 91 -6.33 5.19 -5.23
CA ASP A 91 -6.18 6.62 -5.42
C ASP A 91 -5.41 6.91 -6.72
N LEU A 92 -5.45 8.15 -7.18
CA LEU A 92 -4.88 8.63 -8.42
C LEU A 92 -3.82 9.69 -8.16
N GLU A 93 -2.59 9.40 -8.56
CA GLU A 93 -1.59 10.44 -8.72
C GLU A 93 -1.81 11.11 -10.08
N TRP A 94 -2.53 12.23 -10.08
CA TRP A 94 -2.92 12.90 -11.32
C TRP A 94 -1.93 13.97 -11.77
N HIS A 95 -1.44 13.85 -13.00
CA HIS A 95 -0.58 14.82 -13.66
C HIS A 95 -1.28 15.49 -14.85
N SER A 96 -1.97 16.61 -14.59
CA SER A 96 -2.81 17.31 -15.57
C SER A 96 -2.06 17.72 -16.86
N LEU A 97 -0.81 18.18 -16.74
CA LEU A 97 0.03 18.60 -17.87
C LEU A 97 0.82 17.45 -18.50
N ARG A 98 0.87 16.30 -17.83
CA ARG A 98 1.59 15.10 -18.30
C ARG A 98 0.74 13.86 -18.01
N PRO A 99 -0.40 13.67 -18.70
CA PRO A 99 -1.33 12.58 -18.41
C PRO A 99 -0.68 11.19 -18.43
N THR A 100 0.36 11.00 -19.25
CA THR A 100 1.15 9.76 -19.34
C THR A 100 1.94 9.43 -18.08
N LEU A 101 2.08 10.37 -17.14
CA LEU A 101 2.69 10.13 -15.82
C LEU A 101 1.65 9.91 -14.73
N SER A 102 0.35 9.97 -15.06
CA SER A 102 -0.69 9.69 -14.07
C SER A 102 -0.76 8.19 -13.80
N GLN A 103 -0.89 7.81 -12.54
CA GLN A 103 -0.90 6.42 -12.11
C GLN A 103 -1.91 6.19 -10.98
N LEU A 104 -2.51 5.00 -10.98
CA LEU A 104 -3.31 4.53 -9.87
C LEU A 104 -2.42 3.81 -8.86
N TYR A 105 -2.61 4.10 -7.58
CA TYR A 105 -1.88 3.47 -6.49
C TYR A 105 -2.84 3.08 -5.36
N VAL A 106 -2.37 2.26 -4.43
CA VAL A 106 -3.13 1.91 -3.22
C VAL A 106 -2.75 2.86 -2.10
N ASP A 107 -3.70 3.68 -1.67
CA ASP A 107 -3.59 4.53 -0.48
C ASP A 107 -4.12 3.80 0.75
N PHE A 108 -3.40 3.90 1.86
CA PHE A 108 -3.77 3.29 3.14
C PHE A 108 -4.17 4.33 4.21
N ASP A 109 -4.27 5.61 3.83
CA ASP A 109 -4.59 6.72 4.73
C ASP A 109 -3.59 6.84 5.89
N ARG A 110 -2.30 6.74 5.56
CA ARG A 110 -1.19 6.73 6.53
C ARG A 110 -0.24 7.88 6.26
N ASP A 111 0.21 8.55 7.34
CA ASP A 111 1.29 9.55 7.31
C ASP A 111 2.70 8.93 7.10
N ILE A 112 2.76 7.72 6.56
CA ILE A 112 4.00 6.98 6.30
C ILE A 112 3.89 6.30 4.94
N GLU A 113 5.00 6.30 4.22
CA GLU A 113 5.14 5.53 2.99
C GLU A 113 5.12 4.03 3.32
N ILE A 114 4.28 3.28 2.62
CA ILE A 114 4.15 1.83 2.72
C ILE A 114 4.71 1.23 1.43
N ASN A 115 5.65 0.30 1.55
CA ASN A 115 6.30 -0.36 0.41
C ASN A 115 5.63 -1.68 0.05
N LEU A 116 5.02 -2.37 1.02
CA LEU A 116 4.32 -3.63 0.84
C LEU A 116 3.18 -3.79 1.85
N PHE A 117 2.20 -4.61 1.51
CA PHE A 117 1.06 -4.97 2.34
C PHE A 117 1.07 -6.47 2.64
N VAL A 118 0.84 -6.84 3.90
CA VAL A 118 0.73 -8.25 4.31
C VAL A 118 -0.54 -8.45 5.13
N ARG A 119 -1.41 -9.34 4.67
CA ARG A 119 -2.61 -9.70 5.42
C ARG A 119 -2.28 -10.70 6.52
N LEU A 120 -2.70 -10.41 7.75
CA LEU A 120 -2.67 -11.38 8.83
C LEU A 120 -3.88 -12.32 8.73
N SER A 121 -3.67 -13.48 8.10
CA SER A 121 -4.70 -14.49 7.83
C SER A 121 -5.34 -15.07 9.08
N GLU A 122 -4.56 -15.28 10.14
CA GLU A 122 -4.99 -15.91 11.40
C GLU A 122 -4.39 -15.21 12.63
N CYS A 123 -5.10 -15.29 13.75
CA CYS A 123 -4.65 -14.75 15.03
C CYS A 123 -3.72 -15.71 15.79
N THR A 124 -2.66 -16.17 15.12
CA THR A 124 -1.67 -17.11 15.65
C THR A 124 -0.27 -16.48 15.69
N THR A 125 0.59 -17.00 16.56
CA THR A 125 1.98 -16.50 16.66
C THR A 125 2.74 -16.77 15.37
N GLU A 126 2.49 -17.92 14.76
CA GLU A 126 3.10 -18.38 13.52
C GLU A 126 2.73 -17.45 12.35
N ALA A 127 1.45 -17.11 12.17
CA ALA A 127 1.01 -16.19 11.12
C ALA A 127 1.59 -14.77 11.30
N ALA A 128 1.65 -14.28 12.54
CA ALA A 128 2.26 -12.99 12.83
C ALA A 128 3.80 -12.99 12.64
N GLN A 129 4.47 -14.12 12.88
CA GLN A 129 5.89 -14.30 12.56
C GLN A 129 6.13 -14.32 11.06
N GLU A 130 5.28 -15.02 10.31
CA GLU A 130 5.33 -15.06 8.85
C GLU A 130 5.18 -13.66 8.26
N CYS A 131 4.18 -12.88 8.71
CA CYS A 131 3.99 -11.50 8.27
C CYS A 131 5.24 -10.64 8.50
N LEU A 132 5.83 -10.72 9.69
CA LEU A 132 7.07 -10.00 10.00
C LEU A 132 8.24 -10.50 9.14
N GLY A 133 8.33 -11.81 8.91
CA GLY A 133 9.32 -12.45 8.06
C GLY A 133 9.29 -11.94 6.62
N THR A 134 8.10 -11.88 6.02
CA THR A 134 7.87 -11.33 4.67
C THR A 134 8.38 -9.90 4.56
N ILE A 135 8.05 -9.03 5.53
CA ILE A 135 8.53 -7.64 5.53
C ILE A 135 10.04 -7.58 5.68
N MET A 136 10.63 -8.43 6.52
CA MET A 136 12.09 -8.47 6.68
C MET A 136 12.81 -8.97 5.42
N GLN A 137 12.18 -9.81 4.60
CA GLN A 137 12.74 -10.32 3.34
C GLN A 137 12.64 -9.28 2.22
N ALA A 138 11.67 -8.36 2.28
CA ALA A 138 11.50 -7.26 1.33
C ALA A 138 12.51 -6.10 1.53
N LEU A 139 13.52 -6.26 2.38
CA LEU A 139 14.60 -5.28 2.47
C LEU A 139 15.33 -5.16 1.12
N PRO A 140 15.68 -3.94 0.67
CA PRO A 140 16.43 -3.75 -0.56
C PRO A 140 17.71 -4.61 -0.60
N GLU A 141 17.99 -5.20 -1.77
CA GLU A 141 19.22 -5.95 -2.00
C GLU A 141 20.45 -5.04 -1.95
N GLY A 142 21.55 -5.56 -1.41
CA GLY A 142 22.83 -4.85 -1.28
C GLY A 142 23.16 -4.41 0.14
N ALA A 143 24.44 -4.13 0.40
CA ALA A 143 24.89 -3.74 1.73
C ALA A 143 24.39 -2.32 2.09
N PRO A 144 23.87 -2.10 3.31
CA PRO A 144 23.53 -0.75 3.76
C PRO A 144 24.79 0.12 3.84
N TYR A 145 24.67 1.41 3.50
CA TYR A 145 25.78 2.34 3.68
C TYR A 145 25.94 2.70 5.17
N PRO A 146 27.16 3.05 5.65
CA PRO A 146 27.42 3.30 7.07
C PRO A 146 26.47 4.30 7.75
N ASN A 147 25.97 5.29 7.01
CA ASN A 147 25.03 6.31 7.51
C ASN A 147 23.63 6.22 6.85
N ARG A 148 23.37 5.17 6.06
CA ARG A 148 22.11 4.98 5.35
C ARG A 148 21.68 3.50 5.44
N PRO A 149 20.91 3.13 6.48
CA PRO A 149 20.42 1.77 6.61
C PRO A 149 19.46 1.45 5.47
N ASN A 150 19.46 0.20 5.02
CA ASN A 150 18.37 -0.31 4.18
C ASN A 150 17.10 -0.26 5.01
N THR A 151 16.03 0.26 4.42
CA THR A 151 14.76 0.47 5.11
C THR A 151 13.63 -0.06 4.24
N VAL A 152 12.70 -0.76 4.87
CA VAL A 152 11.42 -1.14 4.26
C VAL A 152 10.32 -0.91 5.29
N THR A 153 9.17 -0.42 4.84
CA THR A 153 7.98 -0.24 5.66
C THR A 153 6.85 -1.08 5.07
N GLY A 154 6.44 -2.13 5.77
CA GLY A 154 5.25 -2.89 5.43
C GLY A 154 4.03 -2.41 6.22
N LEU A 155 2.83 -2.73 5.74
CA LEU A 155 1.60 -2.61 6.51
C LEU A 155 1.02 -4.00 6.77
N VAL A 156 0.87 -4.38 8.04
CA VAL A 156 0.19 -5.62 8.41
C VAL A 156 -1.24 -5.28 8.80
N ALA A 157 -2.22 -5.94 8.19
CA ALA A 157 -3.63 -5.64 8.45
C ALA A 157 -4.50 -6.88 8.62
N ARG A 158 -5.60 -6.67 9.34
CA ARG A 158 -6.66 -7.63 9.57
C ARG A 158 -7.95 -6.90 9.93
N ASP A 159 -9.06 -7.30 9.32
CA ASP A 159 -10.43 -6.91 9.69
C ASP A 159 -10.59 -5.37 9.90
N GLY A 160 -10.10 -4.57 8.95
CA GLY A 160 -10.15 -3.10 9.00
C GLY A 160 -9.14 -2.42 9.95
N GLN A 161 -8.30 -3.20 10.64
CA GLN A 161 -7.23 -2.70 11.50
C GLN A 161 -5.86 -2.89 10.85
N SER A 162 -4.96 -1.93 11.02
CA SER A 162 -3.62 -1.97 10.44
C SER A 162 -2.51 -1.42 11.34
N VAL A 163 -1.33 -2.03 11.23
CA VAL A 163 -0.11 -1.64 11.93
C VAL A 163 1.03 -1.55 10.93
N GLY A 164 1.64 -0.37 10.82
CA GLY A 164 2.86 -0.21 10.02
C GLY A 164 4.03 -0.89 10.72
N VAL A 165 4.91 -1.52 9.95
CA VAL A 165 6.09 -2.22 10.45
C VAL A 165 7.29 -1.75 9.65
N ARG A 166 8.18 -1.00 10.29
CA ARG A 166 9.41 -0.54 9.67
C ARG A 166 10.60 -1.38 10.11
N VAL A 167 11.27 -1.98 9.15
CA VAL A 167 12.52 -2.72 9.36
C VAL A 167 13.66 -1.89 8.82
N LYS A 168 14.72 -1.75 9.62
CA LYS A 168 15.98 -1.12 9.21
C LYS A 168 17.13 -2.10 9.39
N GLU A 169 17.98 -2.21 8.38
CA GLU A 169 19.22 -2.98 8.43
C GLU A 169 20.43 -2.06 8.37
N TYR A 170 21.33 -2.22 9.34
CA TYR A 170 22.54 -1.42 9.51
C TYR A 170 23.77 -2.30 9.29
N LEU A 171 24.81 -1.71 8.72
CA LEU A 171 26.15 -2.30 8.70
C LEU A 171 26.77 -2.17 10.11
N GLN A 172 27.34 -3.25 10.64
CA GLN A 172 28.16 -3.22 11.84
C GLN A 172 29.64 -3.04 11.50
N GLU A 173 30.42 -2.54 12.46
CA GLU A 173 31.87 -2.31 12.32
C GLU A 173 32.63 -3.59 11.93
N ASP A 174 32.16 -4.76 12.37
CA ASP A 174 32.78 -6.07 12.12
C ASP A 174 32.25 -6.77 10.85
N HIS A 175 31.71 -6.05 9.88
CA HIS A 175 31.03 -6.58 8.68
C HIS A 175 29.75 -7.41 8.94
N GLY A 176 29.22 -7.36 10.17
CA GLY A 176 27.92 -7.93 10.51
C GLY A 176 26.75 -7.05 10.07
N HIS A 177 25.54 -7.60 10.10
CA HIS A 177 24.30 -6.85 9.89
C HIS A 177 23.48 -6.83 11.17
N ARG A 178 22.97 -5.65 11.56
CA ARG A 178 22.00 -5.53 12.65
C ARG A 178 20.68 -5.04 12.10
N ARG A 179 19.59 -5.70 12.49
CA ARG A 179 18.23 -5.26 12.16
C ARG A 179 17.56 -4.61 13.36
N SER A 180 16.69 -3.64 13.10
CA SER A 180 15.76 -3.09 14.10
C SER A 180 14.36 -3.06 13.53
N VAL A 181 13.37 -3.45 14.34
CA VAL A 181 11.95 -3.38 14.01
C VAL A 181 11.31 -2.22 14.77
N THR A 182 10.45 -1.46 14.10
CA THR A 182 9.63 -0.41 14.69
C THR A 182 8.18 -0.64 14.28
N LEU A 183 7.28 -0.70 15.25
CA LEU A 183 5.84 -0.74 14.97
C LEU A 183 5.27 0.68 14.95
N LEU A 184 4.37 0.92 14.02
CA LEU A 184 3.76 2.20 13.68
C LEU A 184 2.23 2.04 13.70
N PRO A 185 1.59 1.91 14.87
CA PRO A 185 0.13 1.79 14.94
C PRO A 185 -0.55 3.10 14.50
N ALA A 186 -1.79 3.03 14.04
CA ALA A 186 -2.56 4.24 13.68
C ALA A 186 -2.80 5.10 14.94
N GLY A 187 -2.58 6.41 14.86
CA GLY A 187 -2.97 7.38 15.90
C GLY A 187 -2.28 7.23 17.27
N THR A 188 -1.29 6.34 17.41
CA THR A 188 -0.55 6.16 18.67
C THR A 188 0.96 6.25 18.45
N LYS A 189 1.72 6.29 19.55
CA LYS A 189 3.17 6.45 19.47
C LYS A 189 3.84 5.20 18.89
N PRO A 190 4.86 5.36 18.02
CA PRO A 190 5.69 4.25 17.56
C PRO A 190 6.29 3.43 18.69
N LEU A 191 6.37 2.11 18.49
CA LEU A 191 7.13 1.20 19.35
C LEU A 191 8.46 0.90 18.67
N GLU A 192 9.50 1.65 19.06
CA GLU A 192 10.80 1.61 18.42
C GLU A 192 11.71 0.50 18.95
N LYS A 193 12.57 -0.04 18.07
CA LYS A 193 13.65 -0.99 18.41
C LYS A 193 13.16 -2.21 19.19
N VAL A 194 11.96 -2.70 18.86
CA VAL A 194 11.40 -3.91 19.45
C VAL A 194 12.12 -5.16 18.89
N SER A 195 12.18 -6.21 19.70
CA SER A 195 12.65 -7.53 19.23
C SER A 195 11.62 -8.17 18.31
N ASN A 196 12.01 -9.13 17.47
CA ASN A 196 11.06 -9.84 16.61
C ASN A 196 9.94 -10.51 17.41
N ARG A 197 10.29 -11.14 18.54
CA ARG A 197 9.30 -11.76 19.44
C ARG A 197 8.29 -10.76 19.98
N GLU A 198 8.76 -9.59 20.40
CA GLU A 198 7.89 -8.53 20.91
C GLU A 198 7.06 -7.90 19.79
N ALA A 199 7.65 -7.69 18.61
CA ALA A 199 6.93 -7.20 17.43
C ALA A 199 5.78 -8.14 17.06
N THR A 200 6.02 -9.44 16.93
CA THR A 200 4.99 -10.46 16.69
C THR A 200 3.88 -10.39 17.75
N ARG A 201 4.25 -10.35 19.04
CA ARG A 201 3.27 -10.29 20.13
C ARG A 201 2.40 -9.03 20.02
N GLN A 202 3.01 -7.89 19.74
CA GLN A 202 2.31 -6.61 19.63
C GLN A 202 1.41 -6.53 18.39
N LEU A 203 1.81 -7.14 17.27
CA LEU A 203 0.94 -7.28 16.09
C LEU A 203 -0.34 -8.02 16.47
N LEU A 204 -0.24 -9.14 17.18
CA LEU A 204 -1.42 -9.87 17.64
C LEU A 204 -2.28 -9.06 18.62
N VAL A 205 -1.66 -8.40 19.60
CA VAL A 205 -2.39 -7.55 20.56
C VAL A 205 -3.19 -6.46 19.86
N GLN A 206 -2.67 -5.89 18.77
CA GLN A 206 -3.29 -4.76 18.07
C GLN A 206 -4.29 -5.19 17.00
N LEU A 207 -4.07 -6.33 16.33
CA LEU A 207 -4.87 -6.79 15.19
C LEU A 207 -5.85 -7.92 15.55
N CYS A 208 -5.73 -8.49 16.75
CA CYS A 208 -6.60 -9.58 17.23
C CYS A 208 -7.23 -9.25 18.59
N PRO A 209 -7.94 -8.12 18.75
CA PRO A 209 -8.50 -7.72 20.05
C PRO A 209 -9.53 -8.73 20.61
N ASN A 210 -10.15 -9.54 19.75
CA ASN A 210 -11.23 -10.47 20.12
C ASN A 210 -10.76 -11.89 20.52
N THR A 211 -9.46 -12.20 20.54
CA THR A 211 -8.97 -13.49 21.08
C THR A 211 -8.74 -13.47 22.59
N SER A 212 -9.06 -12.37 23.28
CA SER A 212 -9.02 -12.28 24.75
C SER A 212 -10.27 -12.87 25.43
N SER A 213 -10.83 -13.95 24.87
CA SER A 213 -11.99 -14.66 25.41
C SER A 213 -12.02 -16.10 24.91
N CYS A 214 -11.25 -16.98 25.59
CA CYS A 214 -11.58 -18.37 25.93
C CYS A 214 -10.45 -18.94 26.80
#